data_AF-A0AAU3BYI8-F1
#
_entry.id   AF-A0AAU3BYI8-F1
#
_cell.length_a   1.000
_cell.length_b   1.000
_cell.length_c   1.000
_cell.angle_alpha   90.00
_cell.angle_beta   90.00
_cell.angle_gamma   90.00
#
_symmetry.space_group_name_H-M   'P 1'
#
loop_
_entity.id
_entity.type
_entity.pdbx_description
1 polymer ?
#
loop_
_entity_poly.entity_id
_entity_poly.type
_entity_poly.pdbx_seq_one_letter_code
_entity_poly.pdbx_strand_id
1 'polypeptide(L)'
;MAGSLGPGGWSGNEREMWAAFRRGEWFEDRGEVRAAAVRGLLLAPPAAEAGQLPRLRLRGVTITGRLDLAEAVVAGTLRLHDCRFEQVPCLDGAALGALELRDCVLPGLSAVGLTTGWKCEISGCRVEGPIDLYGASIGGTLHLENSRLKGHGERRGERALQLLCATVGGDIQAGTGLRVDGCTDLRDTSVRGSVVLKRAELINPDGTALKANRLHIGGDLNCRGGLVAEGTVDLCDAQVGGGALFEEASLTAEHGPALRAHGIAVGAVFNCCDGFTARGRITISSVTVRSRICFQDAAIDVPSGSPALTCRRSTASELALTPRESIRGVVDLSHTRLTILRGAPDSWPYAARLEGVVYDSLLPQLPAVERLPLLARDPEGFTPQPYEQLAAAYRQHGHDADARTVLLAKQRRRRATLAWPGRVWSGLQDLTVGYGYRPLRAVWWLCAIMFSGILMFTRWPPQAVDPAKPPHFQAAIYTFDLVLPLVDFGQEEAFSPRGGLQWAAAVLVCLGWLLATTAAAGANRTLRRS
;
A
#
# COMPACT_ATOMS: atom_id res chain seq x y z
N MET A 1 -5.76 -72.13 9.80
CA MET A 1 -5.26 -71.40 11.00
C MET A 1 -3.77 -71.08 10.86
N ALA A 2 -3.37 -70.30 9.85
CA ALA A 2 -1.94 -69.97 9.60
C ALA A 2 -1.77 -68.51 9.16
N GLY A 3 -2.46 -67.58 9.84
CA GLY A 3 -2.49 -66.16 9.46
C GLY A 3 -2.35 -65.16 10.60
N SER A 4 -1.86 -65.57 11.78
CA SER A 4 -1.85 -64.75 13.01
C SER A 4 -0.46 -64.41 13.55
N LEU A 5 0.61 -64.80 12.87
CA LEU A 5 1.97 -64.44 13.28
C LEU A 5 2.48 -63.40 12.27
N GLY A 6 2.64 -62.16 12.73
CA GLY A 6 3.28 -61.10 11.94
C GLY A 6 4.70 -61.48 11.50
N PRO A 7 5.36 -60.66 10.66
CA PRO A 7 6.70 -60.97 10.15
C PRO A 7 7.69 -61.29 11.29
N GLY A 8 8.55 -62.29 11.10
CA GLY A 8 9.51 -62.72 12.12
C GLY A 8 10.39 -61.55 12.60
N GLY A 9 10.61 -61.46 13.91
CA GLY A 9 11.42 -60.39 14.52
C GLY A 9 10.67 -59.11 14.89
N TRP A 10 9.33 -59.09 14.75
CA TRP A 10 8.49 -57.98 15.20
C TRP A 10 8.19 -58.04 16.71
N SER A 11 8.20 -56.88 17.37
CA SER A 11 7.82 -56.74 18.78
C SER A 11 6.34 -57.08 19.00
N GLY A 12 5.92 -57.19 20.28
CA GLY A 12 4.50 -57.36 20.61
C GLY A 12 3.62 -56.25 20.02
N ASN A 13 4.04 -55.00 20.23
CA ASN A 13 3.38 -53.80 19.70
C ASN A 13 3.30 -53.82 18.17
N GLU A 14 4.38 -54.21 17.48
CA GLU A 14 4.40 -54.26 16.02
C GLU A 14 3.46 -55.32 15.45
N ARG A 15 3.33 -56.48 16.10
CA ARG A 15 2.35 -57.52 15.70
C ARG A 15 0.91 -57.07 15.91
N GLU A 16 0.64 -56.31 16.96
CA GLU A 16 -0.67 -55.71 17.19
C GLU A 16 -0.97 -54.61 16.18
N MET A 17 0.00 -53.75 15.87
CA MET A 17 -0.10 -52.77 14.78
C MET A 17 -0.39 -53.45 13.44
N TRP A 18 0.27 -54.57 13.15
CA TRP A 18 0.00 -55.37 11.95
C TRP A 18 -1.44 -55.86 11.89
N ALA A 19 -1.98 -56.35 13.00
CA ALA A 19 -3.36 -56.82 13.08
C ALA A 19 -4.37 -55.66 12.95
N ALA A 20 -4.12 -54.54 13.62
CA ALA A 20 -4.94 -53.32 13.51
C ALA A 20 -4.95 -52.78 12.07
N PHE A 21 -3.79 -52.78 11.39
CA PHE A 21 -3.67 -52.36 9.99
C PHE A 21 -4.61 -53.15 9.08
N ARG A 22 -4.67 -54.48 9.24
CA ARG A 22 -5.53 -55.36 8.42
C ARG A 22 -7.02 -55.14 8.63
N ARG A 23 -7.41 -54.67 9.81
CA ARG A 23 -8.79 -54.27 10.15
C ARG A 23 -9.09 -52.81 9.84
N GLY A 24 -8.07 -52.00 9.54
CA GLY A 24 -8.21 -50.55 9.36
C GLY A 24 -8.55 -49.80 10.65
N GLU A 25 -8.29 -50.42 11.80
CA GLU A 25 -8.51 -49.86 13.13
C GLU A 25 -7.35 -48.97 13.56
N TRP A 26 -7.57 -48.16 14.59
CA TRP A 26 -6.49 -47.40 15.23
C TRP A 26 -5.63 -48.33 16.09
N PHE A 27 -4.32 -48.17 15.99
CA PHE A 27 -3.36 -48.69 16.97
C PHE A 27 -3.04 -47.56 17.96
N GLU A 28 -3.58 -47.66 19.18
CA GLU A 28 -3.61 -46.57 20.16
C GLU A 28 -2.87 -46.91 21.46
N ASP A 29 -2.21 -45.90 22.06
CA ASP A 29 -1.66 -45.87 23.43
C ASP A 29 -0.68 -47.01 23.78
N ARG A 30 0.06 -47.47 22.78
CA ARG A 30 0.93 -48.65 22.88
C ARG A 30 2.37 -48.29 22.55
N GLY A 31 3.05 -47.69 23.53
CA GLY A 31 4.51 -47.60 23.63
C GLY A 31 5.25 -47.26 22.33
N GLU A 32 6.34 -47.99 22.08
CA GLU A 32 7.25 -47.76 20.96
C GLU A 32 7.02 -48.74 19.79
N VAL A 33 7.15 -48.21 18.57
CA VAL A 33 7.11 -48.97 17.32
C VAL A 33 8.28 -48.53 16.44
N ARG A 34 9.01 -49.48 15.84
CA ARG A 34 10.12 -49.12 14.95
C ARG A 34 9.60 -48.55 13.63
N ALA A 35 10.24 -47.47 13.17
CA ALA A 35 10.00 -46.87 11.88
C ALA A 35 10.12 -47.86 10.71
N ALA A 36 11.03 -48.85 10.84
CA ALA A 36 11.18 -49.93 9.87
C ALA A 36 9.93 -50.82 9.75
N ALA A 37 9.22 -51.07 10.84
CA ALA A 37 7.97 -51.83 10.83
C ALA A 37 6.84 -51.02 10.19
N VAL A 38 6.74 -49.73 10.51
CA VAL A 38 5.80 -48.79 9.87
C VAL A 38 6.05 -48.74 8.35
N ARG A 39 7.30 -48.53 7.94
CA ARG A 39 7.71 -48.57 6.53
C ARG A 39 7.34 -49.88 5.85
N GLY A 40 7.59 -51.02 6.51
CA GLY A 40 7.25 -52.34 5.99
C GLY A 40 5.75 -52.49 5.70
N LEU A 41 4.87 -52.04 6.61
CA LEU A 41 3.43 -52.05 6.39
C LEU A 41 2.98 -51.17 5.22
N LEU A 42 3.65 -50.04 5.00
CA LEU A 42 3.28 -49.09 3.94
C LEU A 42 3.75 -49.56 2.56
N LEU A 43 4.93 -50.17 2.47
CA LEU A 43 5.50 -50.66 1.20
C LEU A 43 5.00 -52.04 0.80
N ALA A 44 4.68 -52.90 1.77
CA ALA A 44 4.19 -54.25 1.56
C ALA A 44 2.96 -54.51 2.45
N PRO A 45 1.81 -53.88 2.14
CA PRO A 45 0.63 -53.97 2.98
C PRO A 45 0.09 -55.41 3.04
N PRO A 46 -0.15 -55.98 4.24
CA PRO A 46 -0.76 -57.30 4.36
C PRO A 46 -2.20 -57.30 3.82
N ALA A 47 -2.67 -58.48 3.41
CA ALA A 47 -4.05 -58.66 2.97
C ALA A 47 -5.04 -58.27 4.08
N ALA A 48 -6.08 -57.53 3.71
CA ALA A 48 -7.13 -57.11 4.62
C ALA A 48 -7.82 -58.31 5.28
N GLU A 49 -8.38 -58.12 6.48
CA GLU A 49 -9.37 -59.07 6.98
C GLU A 49 -10.65 -59.01 6.14
N ALA A 50 -11.38 -60.12 6.05
CA ALA A 50 -12.55 -60.21 5.19
C ALA A 50 -13.58 -59.12 5.56
N GLY A 51 -13.97 -58.30 4.58
CA GLY A 51 -14.89 -57.17 4.78
C GLY A 51 -14.26 -55.89 5.34
N GLN A 52 -12.95 -55.87 5.57
CA GLN A 52 -12.23 -54.70 6.08
C GLN A 52 -11.39 -54.02 4.99
N LEU A 53 -11.04 -52.75 5.21
CA LEU A 53 -10.09 -52.01 4.38
C LEU A 53 -8.77 -51.82 5.13
N PRO A 54 -7.63 -52.22 4.55
CA PRO A 54 -6.36 -52.13 5.24
C PRO A 54 -5.90 -50.67 5.29
N ARG A 55 -5.58 -50.16 6.48
CA ARG A 55 -5.20 -48.74 6.69
C ARG A 55 -4.21 -48.62 7.84
N LEU A 56 -3.17 -47.80 7.66
CA LEU A 56 -2.30 -47.43 8.77
C LEU A 56 -2.89 -46.24 9.53
N ARG A 57 -3.16 -46.45 10.82
CA ARG A 57 -3.68 -45.44 11.75
C ARG A 57 -2.98 -45.62 13.09
N LEU A 58 -2.09 -44.70 13.44
CA LEU A 58 -1.36 -44.75 14.71
C LEU A 58 -1.78 -43.58 15.59
N ARG A 59 -1.99 -43.86 16.89
CA ARG A 59 -2.30 -42.85 17.89
C ARG A 59 -1.48 -43.03 19.16
N GLY A 60 -0.88 -41.97 19.69
CA GLY A 60 -0.19 -42.04 20.99
C GLY A 60 1.07 -42.91 20.96
N VAL A 61 1.71 -43.05 19.79
CA VAL A 61 2.85 -43.96 19.56
C VAL A 61 4.16 -43.19 19.41
N THR A 62 5.22 -43.71 20.00
CA THR A 62 6.60 -43.26 19.73
C THR A 62 7.21 -44.09 18.60
N ILE A 63 7.54 -43.43 17.49
CA ILE A 63 8.18 -44.04 16.32
C ILE A 63 9.70 -43.93 16.50
N THR A 64 10.35 -45.08 16.69
CA THR A 64 11.81 -45.18 16.91
C THR A 64 12.59 -45.40 15.62
N GLY A 65 13.76 -44.76 15.52
CA GLY A 65 14.53 -44.69 14.28
C GLY A 65 13.92 -43.80 13.19
N ARG A 66 14.57 -43.75 12.01
CA ARG A 66 14.16 -42.90 10.87
C ARG A 66 13.06 -43.55 10.05
N LEU A 67 11.89 -42.90 9.96
CA LEU A 67 10.85 -43.27 8.99
C LEU A 67 11.25 -42.77 7.60
N ASP A 68 11.79 -43.67 6.80
CA ASP A 68 12.22 -43.38 5.44
C ASP A 68 11.23 -43.95 4.41
N LEU A 69 10.45 -43.06 3.84
CA LEU A 69 9.52 -43.32 2.73
C LEU A 69 9.98 -42.56 1.47
N ALA A 70 11.27 -42.26 1.34
CA ALA A 70 11.78 -41.62 0.14
C ALA A 70 11.40 -42.43 -1.11
N GLU A 71 10.88 -41.73 -2.13
CA GLU A 71 10.42 -42.26 -3.42
C GLU A 71 9.33 -43.35 -3.32
N ALA A 72 8.72 -43.52 -2.13
CA ALA A 72 7.71 -44.54 -1.90
C ALA A 72 6.36 -44.12 -2.50
N VAL A 73 5.66 -45.06 -3.14
CA VAL A 73 4.26 -44.90 -3.54
C VAL A 73 3.38 -45.64 -2.54
N VAL A 74 2.62 -44.89 -1.74
CA VAL A 74 1.68 -45.43 -0.75
C VAL A 74 0.27 -45.14 -1.22
N ALA A 75 -0.48 -46.20 -1.57
CA ALA A 75 -1.83 -46.10 -2.13
C ALA A 75 -2.88 -45.49 -1.18
N GLY A 76 -2.55 -45.27 0.09
CA GLY A 76 -3.47 -44.82 1.14
C GLY A 76 -3.06 -43.54 1.84
N THR A 77 -3.73 -43.27 2.96
CA THR A 77 -3.42 -42.15 3.85
C THR A 77 -2.47 -42.60 4.95
N LEU A 78 -1.41 -41.84 5.19
CA LEU A 78 -0.59 -41.97 6.39
C LEU A 78 -1.24 -41.13 7.51
N ARG A 79 -1.93 -41.79 8.46
CA ARG A 79 -2.60 -41.12 9.59
C ARG A 79 -1.87 -41.37 10.90
N LEU A 80 -1.35 -40.29 11.47
CA LEU A 80 -0.59 -40.29 12.71
C LEU A 80 -1.14 -39.18 13.62
N HIS A 81 -1.69 -39.58 14.76
CA HIS A 81 -2.30 -38.67 15.73
C HIS A 81 -1.55 -38.78 17.06
N ASP A 82 -1.18 -37.67 17.71
CA ASP A 82 -0.49 -37.70 19.00
C ASP A 82 0.77 -38.62 18.99
N CYS A 83 1.47 -38.67 17.86
CA CYS A 83 2.66 -39.50 17.69
C CYS A 83 3.94 -38.69 17.93
N ARG A 84 4.99 -39.35 18.43
CA ARG A 84 6.32 -38.77 18.61
C ARG A 84 7.31 -39.44 17.69
N PHE A 85 8.10 -38.65 16.97
CA PHE A 85 9.22 -39.14 16.17
C PHE A 85 10.54 -38.94 16.90
N GLU A 86 11.36 -39.98 16.97
CA GLU A 86 12.72 -39.89 17.52
C GLU A 86 13.69 -39.21 16.54
N GLN A 87 13.55 -39.49 15.25
CA GLN A 87 14.41 -38.97 14.18
C GLN A 87 13.57 -38.30 13.09
N VAL A 88 14.19 -37.44 12.27
CA VAL A 88 13.51 -36.69 11.21
C VAL A 88 12.92 -37.65 10.17
N PRO A 89 11.57 -37.76 10.04
CA PRO A 89 10.96 -38.53 8.97
C PRO A 89 11.32 -37.95 7.59
N CYS A 90 11.51 -38.85 6.64
CA CYS A 90 11.89 -38.54 5.26
C CYS A 90 10.83 -39.09 4.30
N LEU A 91 10.17 -38.18 3.59
CA LEU A 91 9.12 -38.41 2.61
C LEU A 91 9.51 -37.81 1.25
N ASP A 92 10.80 -37.64 0.99
CA ASP A 92 11.31 -37.00 -0.22
C ASP A 92 10.89 -37.80 -1.47
N GLY A 93 10.22 -37.16 -2.41
CA GLY A 93 9.69 -37.80 -3.63
C GLY A 93 8.59 -38.82 -3.38
N ALA A 94 8.07 -38.95 -2.16
CA ALA A 94 7.00 -39.89 -1.85
C ALA A 94 5.68 -39.47 -2.54
N ALA A 95 4.86 -40.45 -2.90
CA ALA A 95 3.51 -40.25 -3.40
C ALA A 95 2.52 -40.90 -2.43
N LEU A 96 1.71 -40.08 -1.75
CA LEU A 96 0.73 -40.52 -0.76
C LEU A 96 -0.68 -40.12 -1.21
N GLY A 97 -1.71 -40.89 -0.82
CA GLY A 97 -3.09 -40.42 -0.98
C GLY A 97 -3.35 -39.16 -0.16
N ALA A 98 -2.94 -39.19 1.11
CA ALA A 98 -2.91 -38.02 1.99
C ALA A 98 -1.89 -38.24 3.13
N LEU A 99 -1.38 -37.14 3.66
CA LEU A 99 -0.55 -37.10 4.86
C LEU A 99 -1.34 -36.41 5.96
N GLU A 100 -1.59 -37.09 7.08
CA GLU A 100 -2.28 -36.54 8.24
C GLU A 100 -1.41 -36.72 9.48
N LEU A 101 -0.74 -35.63 9.88
CA LEU A 101 -0.04 -35.48 11.15
C LEU A 101 -0.87 -34.55 12.04
N ARG A 102 -1.46 -35.09 13.10
CA ARG A 102 -2.20 -34.31 14.09
C ARG A 102 -1.57 -34.44 15.46
N ASP A 103 -1.41 -33.32 16.16
CA ASP A 103 -0.90 -33.30 17.54
C ASP A 103 0.45 -34.03 17.70
N CYS A 104 1.21 -34.16 16.61
CA CYS A 104 2.46 -34.93 16.59
C CYS A 104 3.66 -34.08 17.01
N VAL A 105 4.68 -34.73 17.57
CA VAL A 105 5.97 -34.09 17.89
C VAL A 105 7.04 -34.62 16.95
N LEU A 106 7.67 -33.73 16.20
CA LEU A 106 8.67 -34.06 15.18
C LEU A 106 9.97 -33.28 15.40
N PRO A 107 11.15 -33.90 15.21
CA PRO A 107 12.43 -33.17 15.19
C PRO A 107 12.63 -32.36 13.89
N GLY A 108 11.79 -32.58 12.88
CA GLY A 108 11.80 -31.95 11.55
C GLY A 108 10.93 -32.78 10.60
N LEU A 109 10.77 -32.36 9.35
CA LEU A 109 10.11 -33.15 8.30
C LEU A 109 10.77 -32.86 6.96
N SER A 110 11.40 -33.87 6.36
CA SER A 110 11.88 -33.80 4.98
C SER A 110 10.81 -34.38 4.06
N ALA A 111 10.30 -33.59 3.14
CA ALA A 111 9.23 -33.96 2.22
C ALA A 111 9.40 -33.26 0.86
N VAL A 112 10.66 -33.19 0.40
CA VAL A 112 11.05 -32.54 -0.85
C VAL A 112 10.40 -33.27 -2.03
N GLY A 113 9.62 -32.59 -2.86
CA GLY A 113 8.91 -33.21 -3.98
C GLY A 113 7.79 -34.17 -3.57
N LEU A 114 7.34 -34.14 -2.31
CA LEU A 114 6.20 -34.93 -1.83
C LEU A 114 4.97 -34.65 -2.69
N THR A 115 4.32 -35.71 -3.17
CA THR A 115 3.02 -35.62 -3.85
C THR A 115 1.93 -36.19 -2.95
N THR A 116 0.88 -35.41 -2.71
CA THR A 116 -0.33 -35.88 -2.03
C THR A 116 -1.55 -35.73 -2.93
N GLY A 117 -2.38 -36.77 -3.03
CA GLY A 117 -3.57 -36.73 -3.88
C GLY A 117 -4.66 -35.76 -3.39
N TRP A 118 -4.83 -35.63 -2.07
CA TRP A 118 -5.97 -34.91 -1.48
C TRP A 118 -5.60 -33.92 -0.41
N LYS A 119 -4.86 -34.34 0.62
CA LYS A 119 -4.66 -33.53 1.83
C LYS A 119 -3.25 -33.70 2.36
N CYS A 120 -2.65 -32.59 2.76
CA CYS A 120 -1.48 -32.57 3.62
C CYS A 120 -1.86 -31.82 4.90
N GLU A 121 -1.80 -32.48 6.04
CA GLU A 121 -2.19 -31.92 7.32
C GLU A 121 -1.07 -32.09 8.32
N ILE A 122 -0.68 -30.97 8.91
CA ILE A 122 0.33 -30.83 9.95
C ILE A 122 -0.27 -29.88 10.99
N SER A 123 -1.32 -30.34 11.68
CA SER A 123 -2.13 -29.52 12.60
C SER A 123 -1.89 -29.93 14.05
N GLY A 124 -1.79 -28.97 14.97
CA GLY A 124 -1.47 -29.23 16.38
C GLY A 124 -0.03 -29.74 16.58
N CYS A 125 0.79 -29.75 15.53
CA CYS A 125 2.12 -30.35 15.58
C CYS A 125 3.14 -29.42 16.23
N ARG A 126 4.08 -30.01 16.97
CA ARG A 126 5.27 -29.33 17.48
C ARG A 126 6.49 -29.84 16.73
N VAL A 127 7.05 -28.99 15.88
CA VAL A 127 8.22 -29.33 15.05
C VAL A 127 9.41 -28.48 15.50
N GLU A 128 10.42 -29.12 16.05
CA GLU A 128 11.62 -28.43 16.58
C GLU A 128 12.64 -28.07 15.50
N GLY A 129 12.49 -28.62 14.29
CA GLY A 129 13.35 -28.35 13.15
C GLY A 129 12.57 -28.04 11.87
N PRO A 130 13.26 -27.92 10.73
CA PRO A 130 12.68 -27.46 9.47
C PRO A 130 11.62 -28.43 8.94
N ILE A 131 10.56 -27.88 8.36
CA ILE A 131 9.65 -28.58 7.44
C ILE A 131 10.03 -28.20 6.02
N ASP A 132 10.56 -29.17 5.26
CA ASP A 132 10.93 -28.98 3.86
C ASP A 132 9.90 -29.64 2.93
N LEU A 133 9.02 -28.82 2.34
CA LEU A 133 8.05 -29.18 1.31
C LEU A 133 8.45 -28.54 -0.04
N TYR A 134 9.74 -28.32 -0.28
CA TYR A 134 10.24 -27.79 -1.55
C TYR A 134 9.71 -28.61 -2.73
N GLY A 135 9.07 -27.94 -3.69
CA GLY A 135 8.54 -28.58 -4.89
C GLY A 135 7.42 -29.60 -4.63
N ALA A 136 6.83 -29.62 -3.43
CA ALA A 136 5.74 -30.53 -3.12
C ALA A 136 4.49 -30.22 -3.96
N SER A 137 3.74 -31.26 -4.34
CA SER A 137 2.45 -31.14 -5.00
C SER A 137 1.34 -31.66 -4.09
N ILE A 138 0.52 -30.74 -3.60
CA ILE A 138 -0.59 -31.02 -2.69
C ILE A 138 -1.88 -30.87 -3.46
N GLY A 139 -2.55 -31.98 -3.79
CA GLY A 139 -3.75 -31.97 -4.64
C GLY A 139 -4.94 -31.20 -4.07
N GLY A 140 -5.03 -31.08 -2.74
CA GLY A 140 -6.01 -30.24 -2.06
C GLY A 140 -5.35 -29.28 -1.08
N THR A 141 -5.78 -29.30 0.19
CA THR A 141 -5.44 -28.26 1.16
C THR A 141 -4.25 -28.66 2.04
N LEU A 142 -3.37 -27.69 2.30
CA LEU A 142 -2.34 -27.78 3.34
C LEU A 142 -2.88 -27.18 4.64
N HIS A 143 -3.00 -27.98 5.69
CA HIS A 143 -3.45 -27.53 7.01
C HIS A 143 -2.26 -27.41 7.97
N LEU A 144 -2.17 -26.26 8.64
CA LEU A 144 -1.10 -25.90 9.59
C LEU A 144 -1.66 -25.35 10.91
N GLU A 145 -2.95 -25.55 11.16
CA GLU A 145 -3.66 -24.96 12.29
C GLU A 145 -3.11 -25.47 13.64
N ASN A 146 -2.98 -24.57 14.60
CA ASN A 146 -2.51 -24.86 15.96
C ASN A 146 -1.09 -25.46 16.05
N SER A 147 -0.29 -25.35 14.98
CA SER A 147 1.07 -25.89 14.95
C SER A 147 2.14 -24.89 15.38
N ARG A 148 3.20 -25.39 16.00
CA ARG A 148 4.39 -24.64 16.39
C ARG A 148 5.59 -25.16 15.62
N LEU A 149 6.13 -24.34 14.74
CA LEU A 149 7.21 -24.71 13.82
C LEU A 149 8.45 -23.89 14.16
N LYS A 150 9.62 -24.53 14.23
CA LYS A 150 10.89 -23.85 14.45
C LYS A 150 11.87 -24.11 13.33
N GLY A 151 12.67 -23.09 12.99
CA GLY A 151 13.79 -23.19 12.06
C GLY A 151 15.02 -22.50 12.63
N HIS A 152 16.21 -22.98 12.25
CA HIS A 152 17.49 -22.52 12.81
C HIS A 152 18.29 -21.62 11.84
N GLY A 153 17.70 -21.14 10.74
CA GLY A 153 18.40 -20.23 9.82
C GLY A 153 17.61 -19.75 8.60
N GLU A 154 18.30 -18.97 7.77
CA GLU A 154 17.77 -18.33 6.55
C GLU A 154 18.10 -19.12 5.26
N ARG A 155 19.04 -20.07 5.32
CA ARG A 155 19.43 -20.89 4.17
C ARG A 155 18.37 -21.95 3.88
N ARG A 156 18.36 -22.45 2.64
CA ARG A 156 17.51 -23.60 2.27
C ARG A 156 17.84 -24.77 3.19
N GLY A 157 16.82 -25.45 3.71
CA GLY A 157 16.97 -26.51 4.70
C GLY A 157 17.03 -26.03 6.16
N GLU A 158 17.27 -24.75 6.43
CA GLU A 158 17.34 -24.21 7.81
C GLU A 158 16.07 -23.41 8.21
N ARG A 159 15.20 -23.12 7.24
CA ARG A 159 13.96 -22.36 7.44
C ARG A 159 12.89 -23.22 8.08
N ALA A 160 12.05 -22.60 8.90
CA ALA A 160 11.02 -23.28 9.68
C ALA A 160 9.98 -23.97 8.79
N LEU A 161 9.49 -23.28 7.75
CA LEU A 161 8.55 -23.83 6.78
C LEU A 161 8.97 -23.46 5.36
N GLN A 162 9.23 -24.45 4.52
CA GLN A 162 9.65 -24.27 3.13
C GLN A 162 8.62 -24.88 2.19
N LEU A 163 8.00 -24.04 1.37
CA LEU A 163 7.08 -24.41 0.29
C LEU A 163 7.58 -23.88 -1.05
N LEU A 164 8.87 -23.52 -1.16
CA LEU A 164 9.47 -22.99 -2.39
C LEU A 164 9.14 -23.91 -3.59
N CYS A 165 8.59 -23.32 -4.65
CA CYS A 165 8.14 -24.01 -5.86
C CYS A 165 7.03 -25.07 -5.65
N ALA A 166 6.33 -25.07 -4.52
CA ALA A 166 5.23 -26.01 -4.27
C ALA A 166 3.95 -25.64 -5.05
N THR A 167 3.09 -26.63 -5.25
CA THR A 167 1.76 -26.47 -5.84
C THR A 167 0.70 -26.95 -4.85
N VAL A 168 -0.32 -26.14 -4.61
CA VAL A 168 -1.44 -26.45 -3.71
C VAL A 168 -2.75 -26.28 -4.48
N GLY A 169 -3.44 -27.39 -4.72
CA GLY A 169 -4.69 -27.43 -5.47
C GLY A 169 -5.90 -26.89 -4.71
N GLY A 170 -5.81 -26.80 -3.38
CA GLY A 170 -6.78 -26.17 -2.49
C GLY A 170 -6.22 -24.88 -1.89
N ASP A 171 -6.37 -24.76 -0.57
CA ASP A 171 -5.90 -23.62 0.22
C ASP A 171 -4.63 -23.96 1.02
N ILE A 172 -3.94 -22.94 1.49
CA ILE A 172 -3.05 -23.07 2.65
C ILE A 172 -3.82 -22.51 3.86
N GLN A 173 -4.15 -23.36 4.82
CA GLN A 173 -4.99 -23.04 5.96
C GLN A 173 -4.18 -23.00 7.26
N ALA A 174 -4.02 -21.80 7.80
CA ALA A 174 -3.47 -21.52 9.12
C ALA A 174 -4.34 -20.46 9.81
N GLY A 175 -5.64 -20.74 9.90
CA GLY A 175 -6.64 -19.79 10.38
C GLY A 175 -6.61 -19.54 11.89
N THR A 176 -5.95 -20.40 12.66
CA THR A 176 -5.79 -20.27 14.12
C THR A 176 -4.50 -20.93 14.59
N GLY A 177 -3.83 -20.30 15.55
CA GLY A 177 -2.82 -20.95 16.41
C GLY A 177 -1.53 -21.40 15.72
N LEU A 178 -1.30 -21.02 14.45
CA LEU A 178 -0.01 -21.25 13.82
C LEU A 178 1.02 -20.27 14.40
N ARG A 179 2.12 -20.81 14.90
CA ARG A 179 3.31 -20.06 15.27
C ARG A 179 4.52 -20.61 14.55
N VAL A 180 5.26 -19.74 13.88
CA VAL A 180 6.49 -20.08 13.16
C VAL A 180 7.62 -19.22 13.73
N ASP A 181 8.54 -19.85 14.45
CA ASP A 181 9.78 -19.23 14.89
C ASP A 181 10.86 -19.53 13.82
N GLY A 182 11.09 -18.58 12.92
CA GLY A 182 11.97 -18.67 11.77
C GLY A 182 11.31 -18.23 10.47
N CYS A 183 12.02 -18.37 9.34
CA CYS A 183 11.51 -17.94 8.04
C CYS A 183 10.44 -18.89 7.48
N THR A 184 9.33 -18.34 7.00
CA THR A 184 8.33 -19.02 6.16
C THR A 184 8.58 -18.69 4.69
N ASP A 185 8.95 -19.67 3.86
CA ASP A 185 9.24 -19.51 2.43
C ASP A 185 8.12 -20.05 1.54
N LEU A 186 7.34 -19.16 0.94
CA LEU A 186 6.29 -19.42 -0.06
C LEU A 186 6.69 -18.92 -1.46
N ARG A 187 7.99 -18.68 -1.71
CA ARG A 187 8.44 -18.18 -3.02
C ARG A 187 8.08 -19.15 -4.12
N ASP A 188 7.70 -18.61 -5.29
CA ASP A 188 7.34 -19.40 -6.48
C ASP A 188 6.27 -20.47 -6.22
N THR A 189 5.51 -20.36 -5.13
CA THR A 189 4.44 -21.29 -4.80
C THR A 189 3.19 -20.92 -5.59
N SER A 190 2.44 -21.91 -6.06
CA SER A 190 1.13 -21.71 -6.68
C SER A 190 0.04 -22.32 -5.81
N VAL A 191 -0.91 -21.49 -5.40
CA VAL A 191 -2.08 -21.88 -4.60
C VAL A 191 -3.33 -21.56 -5.41
N ARG A 192 -4.09 -22.58 -5.80
CA ARG A 192 -5.31 -22.38 -6.60
C ARG A 192 -6.39 -21.65 -5.79
N GLY A 193 -6.50 -21.97 -4.51
CA GLY A 193 -7.40 -21.33 -3.56
C GLY A 193 -6.80 -20.10 -2.90
N SER A 194 -6.97 -20.00 -1.58
CA SER A 194 -6.51 -18.88 -0.75
C SER A 194 -5.37 -19.29 0.17
N VAL A 195 -4.59 -18.31 0.62
CA VAL A 195 -3.62 -18.46 1.70
C VAL A 195 -4.17 -17.76 2.92
N VAL A 196 -4.50 -18.53 3.95
CA VAL A 196 -5.13 -18.05 5.18
C VAL A 196 -4.12 -18.10 6.32
N LEU A 197 -3.70 -16.93 6.81
CA LEU A 197 -2.75 -16.72 7.90
C LEU A 197 -3.40 -15.90 9.04
N LYS A 198 -4.70 -16.11 9.27
CA LYS A 198 -5.43 -15.38 10.32
C LYS A 198 -4.82 -15.72 11.68
N ARG A 199 -4.50 -14.70 12.47
CA ARG A 199 -3.93 -14.86 13.82
C ARG A 199 -2.64 -15.69 13.86
N ALA A 200 -1.94 -15.83 12.74
CA ALA A 200 -0.65 -16.50 12.73
C ALA A 200 0.41 -15.61 13.40
N GLU A 201 1.39 -16.23 14.05
CA GLU A 201 2.59 -15.58 14.58
C GLU A 201 3.78 -16.01 13.71
N LEU A 202 4.34 -15.10 12.91
CA LEU A 202 5.51 -15.35 12.07
C LEU A 202 6.69 -14.54 12.61
N ILE A 203 7.66 -15.21 13.22
CA ILE A 203 8.70 -14.55 14.03
C ILE A 203 10.08 -14.86 13.45
N ASN A 204 10.69 -13.86 12.82
CA ASN A 204 12.07 -13.85 12.33
C ASN A 204 12.63 -12.41 12.36
N PRO A 205 12.87 -11.83 13.56
CA PRO A 205 13.15 -10.40 13.74
C PRO A 205 14.41 -9.91 13.00
N ASP A 206 15.43 -10.77 12.90
CA ASP A 206 16.69 -10.45 12.22
C ASP A 206 16.61 -10.54 10.68
N GLY A 207 15.44 -10.89 10.13
CA GLY A 207 15.31 -11.26 8.72
C GLY A 207 13.91 -11.12 8.14
N THR A 208 13.53 -12.04 7.26
CA THR A 208 12.20 -12.06 6.63
C THR A 208 11.32 -13.14 7.28
N ALA A 209 10.22 -12.74 7.91
CA ALA A 209 9.26 -13.65 8.51
C ALA A 209 8.48 -14.43 7.44
N LEU A 210 8.04 -13.75 6.38
CA LEU A 210 7.30 -14.34 5.26
C LEU A 210 7.93 -13.94 3.92
N LYS A 211 8.59 -14.90 3.25
CA LYS A 211 9.11 -14.76 1.89
C LYS A 211 8.08 -15.30 0.91
N ALA A 212 7.31 -14.44 0.26
CA ALA A 212 6.24 -14.78 -0.67
C ALA A 212 6.47 -14.12 -2.05
N ASN A 213 7.74 -14.01 -2.46
CA ASN A 213 8.09 -13.47 -3.76
C ASN A 213 7.57 -14.37 -4.88
N ARG A 214 6.92 -13.79 -5.89
CA ARG A 214 6.30 -14.53 -7.02
C ARG A 214 5.30 -15.62 -6.57
N LEU A 215 4.71 -15.46 -5.39
CA LEU A 215 3.60 -16.29 -4.93
C LEU A 215 2.38 -16.04 -5.82
N HIS A 216 1.77 -17.09 -6.34
CA HIS A 216 0.53 -17.02 -7.12
C HIS A 216 -0.63 -17.59 -6.31
N ILE A 217 -1.67 -16.80 -6.08
CA ILE A 217 -2.87 -17.16 -5.32
C ILE A 217 -4.09 -16.90 -6.21
N GLY A 218 -4.94 -17.90 -6.42
CA GLY A 218 -6.19 -17.72 -7.16
C GLY A 218 -7.25 -16.94 -6.38
N GLY A 219 -7.32 -17.15 -5.06
CA GLY A 219 -8.20 -16.45 -4.11
C GLY A 219 -7.50 -15.32 -3.34
N ASP A 220 -7.74 -15.27 -2.03
CA ASP A 220 -7.27 -14.19 -1.16
C ASP A 220 -5.95 -14.57 -0.44
N LEU A 221 -5.12 -13.56 -0.19
CA LEU A 221 -4.12 -13.60 0.88
C LEU A 221 -4.79 -13.03 2.14
N ASN A 222 -5.23 -13.90 3.03
CA ASN A 222 -6.05 -13.56 4.18
C ASN A 222 -5.25 -13.57 5.48
N CYS A 223 -4.74 -12.40 5.87
CA CYS A 223 -3.98 -12.14 7.10
C CYS A 223 -4.84 -11.44 8.18
N ARG A 224 -6.17 -11.55 8.07
CA ARG A 224 -7.12 -10.85 8.95
C ARG A 224 -7.07 -11.31 10.40
N GLY A 225 -7.53 -10.42 11.28
CA GLY A 225 -7.90 -10.77 12.65
C GLY A 225 -6.71 -10.91 13.59
N GLY A 226 -5.59 -10.25 13.27
CA GLY A 226 -4.42 -10.19 14.15
C GLY A 226 -3.22 -11.04 13.73
N LEU A 227 -2.89 -11.13 12.43
CA LEU A 227 -1.56 -11.64 12.03
C LEU A 227 -0.47 -10.83 12.76
N VAL A 228 0.47 -11.50 13.41
CA VAL A 228 1.67 -10.89 13.98
C VAL A 228 2.87 -11.34 13.16
N ALA A 229 3.59 -10.39 12.57
CA ALA A 229 4.84 -10.67 11.89
C ALA A 229 5.98 -9.84 12.49
N GLU A 230 7.00 -10.50 13.01
CA GLU A 230 8.26 -9.89 13.45
C GLU A 230 9.34 -10.22 12.43
N GLY A 231 9.79 -9.23 11.68
CA GLY A 231 10.61 -9.37 10.48
C GLY A 231 9.87 -8.88 9.23
N THR A 232 10.57 -8.87 8.09
CA THR A 232 9.97 -8.40 6.83
C THR A 232 8.88 -9.38 6.34
N VAL A 233 7.75 -8.84 5.86
CA VAL A 233 6.81 -9.55 4.97
C VAL A 233 7.08 -9.14 3.53
N ASP A 234 7.56 -10.07 2.69
CA ASP A 234 7.97 -9.82 1.32
C ASP A 234 7.02 -10.47 0.31
N LEU A 235 6.31 -9.63 -0.45
CA LEU A 235 5.33 -9.99 -1.47
C LEU A 235 5.76 -9.54 -2.87
N CYS A 236 7.07 -9.34 -3.11
CA CYS A 236 7.52 -8.84 -4.41
C CYS A 236 7.09 -9.76 -5.56
N ASP A 237 6.51 -9.17 -6.60
CA ASP A 237 6.02 -9.81 -7.82
C ASP A 237 4.98 -10.92 -7.56
N ALA A 238 4.33 -10.92 -6.39
CA ALA A 238 3.23 -11.83 -6.10
C ALA A 238 1.98 -11.46 -6.91
N GLN A 239 1.14 -12.46 -7.16
CA GLN A 239 -0.13 -12.32 -7.87
C GLN A 239 -1.24 -12.88 -7.00
N VAL A 240 -2.20 -12.04 -6.64
CA VAL A 240 -3.35 -12.40 -5.80
C VAL A 240 -4.61 -12.14 -6.61
N GLY A 241 -5.33 -13.20 -6.99
CA GLY A 241 -6.56 -13.11 -7.79
C GLY A 241 -7.69 -12.40 -7.04
N GLY A 242 -7.75 -12.56 -5.72
CA GLY A 242 -8.65 -11.87 -4.81
C GLY A 242 -8.02 -10.64 -4.15
N GLY A 243 -8.21 -10.50 -2.84
CA GLY A 243 -7.67 -9.44 -2.00
C GLY A 243 -6.43 -9.84 -1.22
N ALA A 244 -5.57 -8.86 -0.94
CA ALA A 244 -4.51 -8.95 0.07
C ALA A 244 -5.00 -8.23 1.33
N LEU A 245 -5.35 -9.01 2.35
CA LEU A 245 -6.19 -8.59 3.47
C LEU A 245 -5.38 -8.61 4.77
N PHE A 246 -5.02 -7.45 5.29
CA PHE A 246 -4.17 -7.23 6.47
C PHE A 246 -4.92 -6.53 7.61
N GLU A 247 -6.25 -6.61 7.64
CA GLU A 247 -7.03 -6.00 8.72
C GLU A 247 -6.60 -6.54 10.09
N GLU A 248 -6.41 -5.63 11.05
CA GLU A 248 -5.88 -5.90 12.39
C GLU A 248 -4.46 -6.51 12.45
N ALA A 249 -3.73 -6.62 11.33
CA ALA A 249 -2.39 -7.19 11.35
C ALA A 249 -1.36 -6.24 12.00
N SER A 250 -0.38 -6.81 12.70
CA SER A 250 0.75 -6.12 13.32
C SER A 250 2.06 -6.58 12.68
N LEU A 251 2.67 -5.69 11.90
CA LEU A 251 3.94 -5.94 11.23
C LEU A 251 5.05 -5.12 11.89
N THR A 252 6.08 -5.78 12.40
CA THR A 252 7.23 -5.10 13.04
C THR A 252 8.51 -5.55 12.35
N ALA A 253 9.34 -4.60 11.92
CA ALA A 253 10.69 -4.90 11.44
C ALA A 253 11.66 -3.84 11.94
N GLU A 254 12.63 -4.26 12.75
CA GLU A 254 13.72 -3.38 13.21
C GLU A 254 14.69 -3.06 12.06
N HIS A 255 14.86 -4.02 11.15
CA HIS A 255 15.75 -3.92 10.00
C HIS A 255 14.96 -4.06 8.70
N GLY A 256 15.04 -3.04 7.83
CA GLY A 256 14.36 -3.02 6.54
C GLY A 256 12.90 -2.57 6.61
N PRO A 257 12.08 -2.91 5.59
CA PRO A 257 10.65 -2.64 5.58
C PRO A 257 9.87 -3.72 6.33
N ALA A 258 8.85 -3.34 7.09
CA ALA A 258 7.91 -4.28 7.70
C ALA A 258 7.06 -4.99 6.62
N LEU A 259 6.72 -4.26 5.55
CA LEU A 259 6.00 -4.79 4.40
C LEU A 259 6.66 -4.34 3.10
N ARG A 260 7.11 -5.29 2.29
CA ARG A 260 7.68 -5.06 0.95
C ARG A 260 6.78 -5.69 -0.11
N ALA A 261 6.21 -4.89 -0.98
CA ALA A 261 5.36 -5.34 -2.07
C ALA A 261 5.69 -4.57 -3.36
N HIS A 262 6.83 -4.89 -3.98
CA HIS A 262 7.15 -4.36 -5.30
C HIS A 262 6.46 -5.19 -6.38
N GLY A 263 5.82 -4.57 -7.37
CA GLY A 263 5.29 -5.32 -8.53
C GLY A 263 4.12 -6.25 -8.25
N ILE A 264 3.53 -6.25 -7.04
CA ILE A 264 2.39 -7.11 -6.71
C ILE A 264 1.17 -6.71 -7.57
N ALA A 265 0.44 -7.72 -8.05
CA ALA A 265 -0.85 -7.56 -8.70
C ALA A 265 -1.96 -8.14 -7.82
N VAL A 266 -2.97 -7.32 -7.50
CA VAL A 266 -4.10 -7.71 -6.64
C VAL A 266 -5.42 -7.49 -7.37
N GLY A 267 -6.15 -8.57 -7.58
CA GLY A 267 -7.39 -8.60 -8.36
C GLY A 267 -8.59 -7.98 -7.66
N ALA A 268 -8.53 -7.68 -6.37
CA ALA A 268 -9.57 -6.95 -5.65
C ALA A 268 -9.00 -5.75 -4.87
N VAL A 269 -8.73 -5.93 -3.58
CA VAL A 269 -8.34 -4.86 -2.64
C VAL A 269 -7.01 -5.20 -1.97
N PHE A 270 -6.18 -4.19 -1.76
CA PHE A 270 -5.02 -4.25 -0.88
C PHE A 270 -5.40 -3.52 0.42
N ASN A 271 -5.81 -4.30 1.42
CA ASN A 271 -6.48 -3.76 2.60
C ASN A 271 -5.56 -3.78 3.83
N CYS A 272 -5.04 -2.61 4.22
CA CYS A 272 -4.31 -2.37 5.46
C CYS A 272 -5.14 -1.41 6.36
N CYS A 273 -6.45 -1.65 6.45
CA CYS A 273 -7.37 -0.86 7.25
C CYS A 273 -7.71 -1.52 8.58
N ASP A 274 -8.51 -0.84 9.39
CA ASP A 274 -9.19 -1.39 10.56
C ASP A 274 -8.18 -2.00 11.56
N GLY A 275 -7.41 -1.13 12.23
CA GLY A 275 -6.45 -1.53 13.25
C GLY A 275 -5.14 -2.13 12.75
N PHE A 276 -4.83 -2.05 11.45
CA PHE A 276 -3.50 -2.40 10.94
C PHE A 276 -2.41 -1.55 11.58
N THR A 277 -1.34 -2.19 12.06
CA THR A 277 -0.19 -1.53 12.65
C THR A 277 1.11 -1.96 11.97
N ALA A 278 1.97 -0.99 11.66
CA ALA A 278 3.29 -1.24 11.11
C ALA A 278 4.34 -0.46 11.90
N ARG A 279 5.24 -1.16 12.58
CA ARG A 279 6.48 -0.59 13.15
C ARG A 279 7.62 -0.86 12.18
N GLY A 280 7.99 0.16 11.43
CA GLY A 280 8.90 0.04 10.30
C GLY A 280 8.26 0.47 8.98
N ARG A 281 9.08 0.51 7.94
CA ARG A 281 8.70 1.13 6.67
C ARG A 281 7.81 0.22 5.83
N ILE A 282 6.88 0.80 5.08
CA ILE A 282 6.04 0.09 4.11
C ILE A 282 6.47 0.51 2.70
N THR A 283 6.88 -0.45 1.87
CA THR A 283 7.32 -0.19 0.48
C THR A 283 6.48 -0.98 -0.51
N ILE A 284 5.47 -0.34 -1.08
CA ILE A 284 4.49 -0.89 -2.02
C ILE A 284 4.64 -0.14 -3.35
N SER A 285 5.55 -0.57 -4.23
CA SER A 285 5.86 0.20 -5.45
C SER A 285 5.58 -0.58 -6.73
N SER A 286 5.21 0.12 -7.80
CA SER A 286 4.83 -0.50 -9.08
C SER A 286 3.66 -1.48 -8.93
N VAL A 287 2.72 -1.19 -8.04
CA VAL A 287 1.64 -2.11 -7.66
C VAL A 287 0.39 -1.86 -8.49
N THR A 288 -0.30 -2.92 -8.88
CA THR A 288 -1.58 -2.84 -9.59
C THR A 288 -2.68 -3.45 -8.73
N VAL A 289 -3.63 -2.63 -8.29
CA VAL A 289 -4.79 -3.07 -7.51
C VAL A 289 -6.05 -2.67 -8.26
N ARG A 290 -6.96 -3.60 -8.53
CA ARG A 290 -8.17 -3.27 -9.30
C ARG A 290 -9.05 -2.25 -8.59
N SER A 291 -9.31 -2.45 -7.30
CA SER A 291 -10.28 -1.64 -6.55
C SER A 291 -9.58 -0.61 -5.66
N ARG A 292 -9.14 -0.99 -4.47
CA ARG A 292 -8.75 -0.05 -3.42
C ARG A 292 -7.45 -0.45 -2.75
N ILE A 293 -6.59 0.54 -2.50
CA ILE A 293 -5.50 0.49 -1.53
C ILE A 293 -5.97 1.25 -0.28
N CYS A 294 -6.00 0.59 0.87
CA CYS A 294 -6.65 1.11 2.07
C CYS A 294 -5.66 1.20 3.24
N PHE A 295 -5.55 2.37 3.87
CA PHE A 295 -4.79 2.67 5.10
C PHE A 295 -5.62 3.50 6.11
N GLN A 296 -6.95 3.38 6.05
CA GLN A 296 -7.88 3.94 7.02
C GLN A 296 -7.72 3.28 8.40
N ASP A 297 -7.63 4.09 9.45
CA ASP A 297 -7.34 3.63 10.83
C ASP A 297 -6.03 2.82 10.97
N ALA A 298 -5.11 2.96 10.01
CA ALA A 298 -3.78 2.37 10.11
C ALA A 298 -2.89 3.20 11.05
N ALA A 299 -2.03 2.53 11.81
CA ALA A 299 -0.94 3.16 12.55
C ALA A 299 0.41 2.76 11.93
N ILE A 300 1.14 3.74 11.39
CA ILE A 300 2.46 3.52 10.79
C ILE A 300 3.48 4.29 11.62
N ASP A 301 4.28 3.56 12.39
CA ASP A 301 5.30 4.12 13.26
C ASP A 301 6.69 3.93 12.65
N VAL A 302 7.35 5.04 12.39
CA VAL A 302 8.73 5.11 11.90
C VAL A 302 9.43 6.33 12.51
N PRO A 303 10.77 6.32 12.63
CA PRO A 303 11.53 7.50 13.03
C PRO A 303 11.22 8.70 12.11
N SER A 304 11.18 9.91 12.68
CA SER A 304 10.88 11.13 11.92
C SER A 304 11.85 11.34 10.76
N GLY A 305 11.34 11.82 9.63
CA GLY A 305 12.13 12.04 8.41
C GLY A 305 12.50 10.78 7.61
N SER A 306 12.28 9.57 8.15
CA SER A 306 12.43 8.33 7.39
C SER A 306 11.24 8.09 6.44
N PRO A 307 11.41 7.37 5.33
CA PRO A 307 10.28 7.03 4.45
C PRO A 307 9.34 6.05 5.17
N ALA A 308 8.11 6.49 5.48
CA ALA A 308 7.11 5.69 6.18
C ALA A 308 6.34 4.77 5.22
N LEU A 309 5.80 5.36 4.16
CA LEU A 309 4.99 4.66 3.17
C LEU A 309 5.44 5.10 1.78
N THR A 310 5.99 4.16 1.02
CA THR A 310 6.33 4.38 -0.39
C THR A 310 5.31 3.66 -1.25
N CYS A 311 4.46 4.41 -1.94
CA CYS A 311 3.49 3.95 -2.92
C CYS A 311 3.71 4.61 -4.28
N ARG A 312 4.85 4.33 -4.91
CA ARG A 312 5.28 4.95 -6.18
C ARG A 312 4.85 4.12 -7.39
N ARG A 313 4.53 4.80 -8.49
CA ARG A 313 4.22 4.17 -9.80
C ARG A 313 3.10 3.12 -9.69
N SER A 314 2.20 3.29 -8.73
CA SER A 314 1.12 2.34 -8.47
C SER A 314 -0.15 2.75 -9.20
N THR A 315 -1.08 1.81 -9.37
CA THR A 315 -2.38 2.05 -10.00
C THR A 315 -3.50 1.42 -9.16
N ALA A 316 -4.55 2.20 -8.87
CA ALA A 316 -5.74 1.74 -8.17
C ALA A 316 -6.96 2.62 -8.49
N SER A 317 -8.17 2.11 -8.32
CA SER A 317 -9.36 2.98 -8.42
C SER A 317 -9.42 3.94 -7.23
N GLU A 318 -9.13 3.47 -6.01
CA GLU A 318 -9.13 4.31 -4.81
C GLU A 318 -7.87 4.10 -3.96
N LEU A 319 -7.31 5.20 -3.45
CA LEU A 319 -6.35 5.18 -2.33
C LEU A 319 -6.96 5.90 -1.14
N ALA A 320 -7.22 5.16 -0.05
CA ALA A 320 -7.70 5.71 1.21
C ALA A 320 -6.56 5.87 2.21
N LEU A 321 -6.08 7.10 2.39
CA LEU A 321 -5.00 7.47 3.30
C LEU A 321 -5.54 8.36 4.44
N THR A 322 -6.24 7.72 5.38
CA THR A 322 -6.80 8.35 6.59
C THR A 322 -6.34 7.57 7.83
N PRO A 323 -5.03 7.60 8.15
CA PRO A 323 -4.46 6.86 9.27
C PRO A 323 -5.01 7.36 10.61
N ARG A 324 -4.90 6.52 11.65
CA ARG A 324 -5.35 6.83 13.02
C ARG A 324 -4.65 8.07 13.59
N GLU A 325 -3.35 8.17 13.31
CA GLU A 325 -2.50 9.29 13.70
C GLU A 325 -1.72 9.80 12.48
N SER A 326 -1.30 11.06 12.52
CA SER A 326 -0.47 11.64 11.46
C SER A 326 0.86 10.88 11.34
N ILE A 327 1.15 10.41 10.13
CA ILE A 327 2.38 9.68 9.81
C ILE A 327 3.57 10.62 9.93
N ARG A 328 4.48 10.33 10.87
CA ARG A 328 5.68 11.16 11.16
C ARG A 328 6.77 11.08 10.08
N GLY A 329 6.78 10.01 9.31
CA GLY A 329 7.71 9.84 8.19
C GLY A 329 7.18 10.38 6.86
N VAL A 330 7.99 10.21 5.81
CA VAL A 330 7.66 10.66 4.45
C VAL A 330 6.70 9.67 3.80
N VAL A 331 5.58 10.18 3.28
CA VAL A 331 4.68 9.43 2.39
C VAL A 331 4.99 9.80 0.95
N ASP A 332 5.31 8.81 0.14
CA ASP A 332 5.77 9.01 -1.23
C ASP A 332 4.80 8.32 -2.19
N LEU A 333 3.96 9.11 -2.87
CA LEU A 333 2.97 8.63 -3.82
C LEU A 333 3.41 8.85 -5.27
N SER A 334 4.67 9.21 -5.51
CA SER A 334 5.08 9.76 -6.81
C SER A 334 4.75 8.84 -7.99
N HIS A 335 4.24 9.45 -9.07
CA HIS A 335 3.81 8.77 -10.29
C HIS A 335 2.67 7.75 -10.15
N THR A 336 1.88 7.83 -9.07
CA THR A 336 0.72 6.95 -8.86
C THR A 336 -0.53 7.47 -9.57
N ARG A 337 -1.31 6.56 -10.17
CA ARG A 337 -2.56 6.86 -10.87
C ARG A 337 -3.76 6.33 -10.09
N LEU A 338 -4.70 7.21 -9.79
CA LEU A 338 -5.88 6.93 -8.99
C LEU A 338 -7.13 7.46 -9.69
N THR A 339 -8.29 6.89 -9.42
CA THR A 339 -9.57 7.59 -9.71
C THR A 339 -9.91 8.50 -8.53
N ILE A 340 -9.83 7.96 -7.32
CA ILE A 340 -10.16 8.65 -6.08
C ILE A 340 -8.96 8.62 -5.13
N LEU A 341 -8.51 9.80 -4.70
CA LEU A 341 -7.60 9.95 -3.56
C LEU A 341 -8.44 10.40 -2.35
N ARG A 342 -8.46 9.62 -1.28
CA ARG A 342 -9.15 9.97 -0.04
C ARG A 342 -8.12 10.28 1.03
N GLY A 343 -8.22 11.47 1.63
CA GLY A 343 -7.39 11.89 2.75
C GLY A 343 -7.95 13.15 3.37
N ALA A 344 -8.04 13.21 4.69
CA ALA A 344 -8.53 14.38 5.43
C ALA A 344 -7.34 15.27 5.85
N PRO A 345 -7.51 16.60 5.92
CA PRO A 345 -6.47 17.52 6.40
C PRO A 345 -5.88 17.14 7.76
N ASP A 346 -6.72 16.66 8.67
CA ASP A 346 -6.34 16.29 10.05
C ASP A 346 -5.41 15.07 10.09
N SER A 347 -5.49 14.20 9.07
CA SER A 347 -4.71 12.96 8.99
C SER A 347 -3.53 13.06 8.01
N TRP A 348 -3.17 14.28 7.58
CA TRP A 348 -2.09 14.45 6.62
C TRP A 348 -0.73 14.05 7.19
N PRO A 349 0.12 13.41 6.38
CA PRO A 349 1.46 13.05 6.79
C PRO A 349 2.31 14.31 7.02
N TYR A 350 3.37 14.17 7.80
CA TYR A 350 4.32 15.24 8.07
C TYR A 350 5.02 15.72 6.78
N ALA A 351 5.40 14.77 5.92
CA ALA A 351 6.00 15.04 4.62
C ALA A 351 5.32 14.18 3.54
N ALA A 352 5.03 14.77 2.38
CA ALA A 352 4.37 14.10 1.27
C ALA A 352 5.03 14.43 -0.07
N ARG A 353 5.41 13.41 -0.84
CA ARG A 353 5.79 13.55 -2.24
C ARG A 353 4.61 13.15 -3.12
N LEU A 354 4.13 14.12 -3.89
CA LEU A 354 2.96 13.97 -4.75
C LEU A 354 3.29 14.22 -6.23
N GLU A 355 4.57 14.32 -6.57
CA GLU A 355 5.00 14.58 -7.94
C GLU A 355 4.53 13.46 -8.90
N GLY A 356 3.87 13.87 -9.98
CA GLY A 356 3.37 12.96 -11.00
C GLY A 356 2.15 12.14 -10.57
N VAL A 357 1.59 12.40 -9.38
CA VAL A 357 0.32 11.80 -8.97
C VAL A 357 -0.80 12.33 -9.87
N VAL A 358 -1.67 11.43 -10.33
CA VAL A 358 -2.87 11.75 -11.10
C VAL A 358 -4.09 11.15 -10.42
N TYR A 359 -5.14 11.95 -10.23
CA TYR A 359 -6.43 11.54 -9.67
C TYR A 359 -7.59 12.35 -10.24
N ASP A 360 -8.76 11.74 -10.39
CA ASP A 360 -9.97 12.44 -10.86
C ASP A 360 -10.64 13.21 -9.72
N SER A 361 -10.64 12.66 -8.51
CA SER A 361 -11.32 13.25 -7.35
C SER A 361 -10.49 13.14 -6.08
N LEU A 362 -10.49 14.20 -5.28
CA LEU A 362 -9.89 14.25 -3.95
C LEU A 362 -11.00 14.35 -2.88
N LEU A 363 -11.17 13.31 -2.06
CA LEU A 363 -12.24 13.23 -1.07
C LEU A 363 -11.72 13.40 0.38
N PRO A 364 -12.53 13.97 1.30
CA PRO A 364 -13.82 14.65 1.04
C PRO A 364 -13.63 15.95 0.23
N GLN A 365 -14.69 16.43 -0.43
CA GLN A 365 -14.63 17.72 -1.14
C GLN A 365 -14.53 18.85 -0.11
N LEU A 366 -13.45 19.61 -0.14
CA LEU A 366 -13.15 20.70 0.79
C LEU A 366 -12.69 21.93 0.01
N PRO A 367 -12.70 23.15 0.60
CA PRO A 367 -12.13 24.33 -0.04
C PRO A 367 -10.64 24.17 -0.36
N ALA A 368 -10.16 24.83 -1.42
CA ALA A 368 -8.76 24.76 -1.84
C ALA A 368 -7.76 25.16 -0.73
N VAL A 369 -8.14 26.13 0.09
CA VAL A 369 -7.29 26.65 1.18
C VAL A 369 -6.93 25.56 2.18
N GLU A 370 -7.86 24.65 2.46
CA GLU A 370 -7.62 23.52 3.37
C GLU A 370 -6.75 22.44 2.74
N ARG A 371 -6.65 22.38 1.40
CA ARG A 371 -5.85 21.39 0.65
C ARG A 371 -4.40 21.83 0.35
N LEU A 372 -4.16 23.13 0.30
CA LEU A 372 -2.87 23.69 -0.07
C LEU A 372 -1.70 23.37 0.88
N PRO A 373 -1.87 23.28 2.22
CA PRO A 373 -0.72 23.04 3.09
C PRO A 373 -0.06 21.69 2.85
N LEU A 374 -0.78 20.66 2.37
CA LEU A 374 -0.20 19.36 2.01
C LEU A 374 0.83 19.50 0.89
N LEU A 375 0.52 20.28 -0.14
CA LEU A 375 1.40 20.51 -1.30
C LEU A 375 2.67 21.30 -0.93
N ALA A 376 2.72 21.88 0.27
CA ALA A 376 3.90 22.55 0.79
C ALA A 376 4.78 21.65 1.68
N ARG A 377 4.35 20.41 1.96
CA ARG A 377 5.06 19.42 2.77
C ARG A 377 5.97 18.50 1.94
N ASP A 378 6.29 18.89 0.71
CA ASP A 378 7.23 18.14 -0.13
C ASP A 378 8.67 18.39 0.35
N PRO A 379 9.41 17.35 0.75
CA PRO A 379 10.79 17.50 1.23
C PRO A 379 11.77 17.97 0.13
N GLU A 380 11.44 17.80 -1.15
CA GLU A 380 12.28 18.24 -2.28
C GLU A 380 12.01 19.68 -2.72
N GLY A 381 11.03 20.33 -2.08
CA GLY A 381 10.70 21.74 -2.30
C GLY A 381 9.56 21.95 -3.28
N PHE A 382 9.62 23.05 -4.05
CA PHE A 382 8.49 23.46 -4.88
C PHE A 382 8.42 22.69 -6.20
N THR A 383 7.40 21.85 -6.35
CA THR A 383 7.05 21.17 -7.60
C THR A 383 5.77 21.77 -8.22
N PRO A 384 5.77 22.15 -9.51
CA PRO A 384 4.60 22.78 -10.15
C PRO A 384 3.41 21.85 -10.41
N GLN A 385 3.64 20.56 -10.64
CA GLN A 385 2.62 19.62 -11.13
C GLN A 385 1.52 19.30 -10.10
N PRO A 386 1.81 19.07 -8.80
CA PRO A 386 0.76 18.78 -7.81
C PRO A 386 -0.30 19.87 -7.69
N TYR A 387 0.09 21.14 -7.88
CA TYR A 387 -0.83 22.28 -7.90
C TYR A 387 -1.72 22.30 -9.15
N GLU A 388 -1.17 21.93 -10.32
CA GLU A 388 -1.99 21.83 -11.56
C GLU A 388 -2.99 20.68 -11.47
N GLN A 389 -2.57 19.54 -10.91
CA GLN A 389 -3.45 18.39 -10.70
C GLN A 389 -4.62 18.76 -9.77
N LEU A 390 -4.34 19.39 -8.62
CA LEU A 390 -5.38 19.82 -7.69
C LEU A 390 -6.33 20.86 -8.33
N ALA A 391 -5.79 21.82 -9.10
CA ALA A 391 -6.62 22.79 -9.81
C ALA A 391 -7.49 22.14 -10.89
N ALA A 392 -6.97 21.13 -11.59
CA ALA A 392 -7.73 20.37 -12.59
C ALA A 392 -8.88 19.59 -11.93
N ALA A 393 -8.63 18.92 -10.80
CA ALA A 393 -9.67 18.22 -10.05
C ALA A 393 -10.81 19.18 -9.62
N TYR A 394 -10.50 20.36 -9.08
CA TYR A 394 -11.55 21.34 -8.74
C TYR A 394 -12.35 21.82 -9.96
N ARG A 395 -11.71 22.06 -11.10
CA ARG A 395 -12.42 22.43 -12.33
C ARG A 395 -13.37 21.34 -12.81
N GLN A 396 -12.95 20.08 -12.74
CA GLN A 396 -13.77 18.94 -13.14
C GLN A 396 -15.05 18.81 -12.28
N HIS A 397 -14.98 19.22 -11.02
CA HIS A 397 -16.15 19.28 -10.11
C HIS A 397 -16.90 20.61 -10.15
N GLY A 398 -16.58 21.53 -11.06
CA GLY A 398 -17.25 22.84 -11.22
C GLY A 398 -16.83 23.91 -10.20
N HIS A 399 -15.78 23.67 -9.39
CA HIS A 399 -15.29 24.59 -8.37
C HIS A 399 -14.20 25.52 -8.94
N ASP A 400 -14.57 26.37 -9.90
CA ASP A 400 -13.62 27.25 -10.59
C ASP A 400 -12.91 28.26 -9.67
N ALA A 401 -13.60 28.75 -8.63
CA ALA A 401 -13.03 29.68 -7.66
C ALA A 401 -11.88 29.05 -6.85
N ASP A 402 -12.05 27.78 -6.46
CA ASP A 402 -11.02 27.01 -5.77
C ASP A 402 -9.85 26.69 -6.69
N ALA A 403 -10.12 26.29 -7.94
CA ALA A 403 -9.08 26.07 -8.94
C ALA A 403 -8.19 27.32 -9.15
N ARG A 404 -8.80 28.51 -9.24
CA ARG A 404 -8.06 29.79 -9.32
C ARG A 404 -7.23 30.04 -8.05
N THR A 405 -7.76 29.70 -6.88
CA THR A 405 -7.05 29.83 -5.60
C THR A 405 -5.81 28.94 -5.54
N VAL A 406 -5.89 27.71 -6.05
CA VAL A 406 -4.74 26.80 -6.15
C VAL A 406 -3.67 27.33 -7.10
N LEU A 407 -4.07 27.79 -8.29
CA LEU A 407 -3.13 28.36 -9.27
C LEU A 407 -2.47 29.66 -8.78
N LEU A 408 -3.19 30.47 -8.01
CA LEU A 408 -2.63 31.63 -7.34
C LEU A 408 -1.56 31.22 -6.32
N ALA A 409 -1.84 30.21 -5.49
CA ALA A 409 -0.88 29.67 -4.53
C ALA A 409 0.37 29.11 -5.21
N LYS A 410 0.20 28.44 -6.36
CA LYS A 410 1.32 27.99 -7.21
C LYS A 410 2.23 29.15 -7.63
N GLN A 411 1.68 30.26 -8.13
CA GLN A 411 2.51 31.41 -8.55
C GLN A 411 3.21 32.08 -7.36
N ARG A 412 2.56 32.16 -6.19
CA ARG A 412 3.18 32.68 -4.96
C ARG A 412 4.37 31.83 -4.52
N ARG A 413 4.26 30.51 -4.58
CA ARG A 413 5.37 29.59 -4.27
C ARG A 413 6.49 29.70 -5.31
N ARG A 414 6.15 29.75 -6.60
CA ARG A 414 7.12 30.00 -7.68
C ARG A 414 7.87 31.32 -7.49
N ARG A 415 7.25 32.36 -6.92
CA ARG A 415 7.95 33.63 -6.65
C ARG A 415 9.20 33.43 -5.80
N ALA A 416 9.14 32.57 -4.79
CA ALA A 416 10.28 32.32 -3.91
C ALA A 416 11.50 31.76 -4.67
N THR A 417 11.29 31.09 -5.80
CA THR A 417 12.36 30.52 -6.64
C THR A 417 12.93 31.50 -7.68
N LEU A 418 12.35 32.69 -7.84
CA LEU A 418 12.83 33.69 -8.81
C LEU A 418 14.00 34.52 -8.27
N ALA A 419 14.79 35.13 -9.17
CA ALA A 419 15.76 36.17 -8.82
C ALA A 419 15.07 37.46 -8.33
N TRP A 420 15.82 38.36 -7.67
CA TRP A 420 15.26 39.58 -7.05
C TRP A 420 14.37 40.44 -7.97
N PRO A 421 14.75 40.79 -9.22
CA PRO A 421 13.89 41.58 -10.10
C PRO A 421 12.56 40.87 -10.39
N GLY A 422 12.64 39.56 -10.64
CA GLY A 422 11.47 38.72 -10.86
C GLY A 422 10.57 38.61 -9.64
N ARG A 423 11.14 38.60 -8.41
CA ARG A 423 10.37 38.60 -7.16
C ARG A 423 9.57 39.89 -6.98
N VAL A 424 10.18 41.05 -7.22
CA VAL A 424 9.52 42.36 -7.09
C VAL A 424 8.38 42.48 -8.09
N TRP A 425 8.65 42.17 -9.37
CA TRP A 425 7.63 42.21 -10.43
C TRP A 425 6.47 41.24 -10.15
N SER A 426 6.78 40.01 -9.74
CA SER A 426 5.80 39.00 -9.36
C SER A 426 5.00 39.39 -8.11
N GLY A 427 5.60 40.15 -7.19
CA GLY A 427 4.93 40.78 -6.04
C GLY A 427 3.91 41.83 -6.47
N LEU A 428 4.31 42.73 -7.36
CA LEU A 428 3.43 43.76 -7.92
C LEU A 428 2.20 43.13 -8.61
N GLN A 429 2.40 42.05 -9.38
CA GLN A 429 1.30 41.32 -10.04
C GLN A 429 0.30 40.68 -9.07
N ASP A 430 0.74 40.19 -7.90
CA ASP A 430 -0.15 39.61 -6.90
C ASP A 430 -0.97 40.68 -6.15
N LEU A 431 -0.34 41.82 -5.88
CA LEU A 431 -1.00 42.97 -5.23
C LEU A 431 -2.08 43.58 -6.13
N THR A 432 -1.77 43.76 -7.41
CA THR A 432 -2.65 44.45 -8.37
C THR A 432 -3.76 43.54 -8.89
N VAL A 433 -3.41 42.47 -9.61
CA VAL A 433 -4.38 41.63 -10.36
C VAL A 433 -4.39 40.18 -9.90
N GLY A 434 -3.60 39.81 -8.88
CA GLY A 434 -3.49 38.43 -8.41
C GLY A 434 -3.03 37.47 -9.52
N TYR A 435 -2.04 37.88 -10.33
CA TYR A 435 -1.59 37.17 -11.54
C TYR A 435 -2.68 36.94 -12.62
N GLY A 436 -3.77 37.70 -12.60
CA GLY A 436 -4.91 37.52 -13.49
C GLY A 436 -5.97 36.56 -12.96
N TYR A 437 -5.79 35.99 -11.77
CA TYR A 437 -6.78 35.10 -11.14
C TYR A 437 -7.81 35.85 -10.27
N ARG A 438 -7.59 37.14 -9.98
CA ARG A 438 -8.52 38.01 -9.22
C ARG A 438 -8.73 39.37 -9.90
N PRO A 439 -9.40 39.43 -11.08
CA PRO A 439 -9.53 40.65 -11.87
C PRO A 439 -10.29 41.78 -11.15
N LEU A 440 -11.21 41.48 -10.24
CA LEU A 440 -11.95 42.48 -9.48
C LEU A 440 -11.05 43.41 -8.64
N ARG A 441 -9.83 42.99 -8.28
CA ARG A 441 -8.85 43.86 -7.61
C ARG A 441 -8.38 45.01 -8.49
N ALA A 442 -8.29 44.80 -9.81
CA ALA A 442 -7.93 45.84 -10.74
C ALA A 442 -8.97 46.97 -10.75
N VAL A 443 -10.26 46.64 -10.58
CA VAL A 443 -11.33 47.64 -10.45
C VAL A 443 -11.16 48.46 -9.18
N TRP A 444 -10.85 47.85 -8.04
CA TRP A 444 -10.56 48.58 -6.80
C TRP A 444 -9.37 49.52 -6.93
N TRP A 445 -8.28 49.06 -7.57
CA TRP A 445 -7.11 49.90 -7.84
C TRP A 445 -7.44 51.04 -8.79
N LEU A 446 -8.22 50.80 -9.83
CA LEU A 446 -8.73 51.82 -10.75
C LEU A 446 -9.53 52.87 -9.98
N CYS A 447 -10.50 52.46 -9.15
CA CYS A 447 -11.29 53.37 -8.32
C CYS A 447 -10.43 54.17 -7.33
N ALA A 448 -9.42 53.54 -6.71
CA ALA A 448 -8.52 54.22 -5.79
C ALA A 448 -7.63 55.26 -6.49
N ILE A 449 -7.08 54.92 -7.66
CA ILE A 449 -6.31 55.83 -8.50
C ILE A 449 -7.19 56.99 -8.96
N MET A 450 -8.39 56.69 -9.44
CA MET A 450 -9.38 57.68 -9.86
C MET A 450 -9.76 58.61 -8.71
N PHE A 451 -10.08 58.09 -7.53
CA PHE A 451 -10.39 58.89 -6.34
C PHE A 451 -9.20 59.77 -5.92
N SER A 452 -7.98 59.25 -5.98
CA SER A 452 -6.78 60.01 -5.66
C SER A 452 -6.53 61.16 -6.63
N GLY A 453 -6.72 60.95 -7.94
CA GLY A 453 -6.62 61.99 -8.96
C GLY A 453 -7.69 63.07 -8.79
N ILE A 454 -8.94 62.65 -8.54
CA ILE A 454 -10.05 63.57 -8.27
C ILE A 454 -9.74 64.47 -7.07
N LEU A 455 -9.28 63.88 -5.95
CA LEU A 455 -8.94 64.63 -4.75
C LEU A 455 -7.78 65.61 -5.02
N MET A 456 -6.75 65.16 -5.72
CA MET A 456 -5.57 65.97 -6.05
C MET A 456 -5.94 67.17 -6.94
N PHE A 457 -6.68 66.96 -8.02
CA PHE A 457 -7.05 68.03 -8.95
C PHE A 457 -8.20 68.92 -8.45
N THR A 458 -9.01 68.42 -7.50
CA THR A 458 -9.94 69.28 -6.76
C THR A 458 -9.17 70.24 -5.84
N ARG A 459 -8.09 69.77 -5.22
CA ARG A 459 -7.27 70.58 -4.30
C ARG A 459 -6.35 71.55 -5.03
N TRP A 460 -5.87 71.18 -6.21
CA TRP A 460 -4.97 71.96 -7.06
C TRP A 460 -5.39 71.85 -8.54
N PRO A 461 -6.36 72.67 -8.98
CA PRO A 461 -6.83 72.61 -10.35
C PRO A 461 -5.74 73.04 -11.35
N PRO A 462 -5.58 72.32 -12.48
CA PRO A 462 -4.69 72.72 -13.56
C PRO A 462 -5.16 74.02 -14.23
N GLN A 463 -4.25 74.70 -14.93
CA GLN A 463 -4.56 75.96 -15.60
C GLN A 463 -5.09 75.70 -17.00
N ALA A 464 -6.08 76.49 -17.42
CA ALA A 464 -6.59 76.42 -18.79
C ALA A 464 -5.48 76.79 -19.79
N VAL A 465 -5.41 76.06 -20.89
CA VAL A 465 -4.42 76.29 -21.97
C VAL A 465 -4.74 77.59 -22.71
N ASP A 466 -6.02 77.87 -22.95
CA ASP A 466 -6.51 79.16 -23.46
C ASP A 466 -7.23 79.94 -22.34
N PRO A 467 -6.58 80.97 -21.74
CA PRO A 467 -7.18 81.77 -20.68
C PRO A 467 -8.29 82.72 -21.16
N ALA A 468 -8.51 82.89 -22.48
CA ALA A 468 -9.53 83.79 -23.02
C ALA A 468 -10.95 83.22 -22.93
N LYS A 469 -11.12 81.88 -22.89
CA LYS A 469 -12.41 81.18 -22.71
C LYS A 469 -12.21 79.84 -21.99
N PRO A 470 -11.92 79.82 -20.68
CA PRO A 470 -11.71 78.57 -19.98
C PRO A 470 -13.04 77.78 -19.91
N PRO A 471 -13.09 76.51 -20.38
CA PRO A 471 -14.24 75.65 -20.14
C PRO A 471 -14.41 75.40 -18.63
N HIS A 472 -15.58 74.93 -18.20
CA HIS A 472 -15.81 74.65 -16.78
C HIS A 472 -14.96 73.44 -16.35
N PHE A 473 -13.94 73.66 -15.50
CA PHE A 473 -13.09 72.58 -15.01
C PHE A 473 -13.91 71.60 -14.14
N GLN A 474 -13.78 70.31 -14.43
CA GLN A 474 -14.34 69.25 -13.59
C GLN A 474 -13.26 68.22 -13.29
N ALA A 475 -12.77 68.21 -12.05
CA ALA A 475 -11.69 67.32 -11.61
C ALA A 475 -11.98 65.83 -11.87
N ALA A 476 -13.25 65.42 -11.78
CA ALA A 476 -13.70 64.07 -12.12
C ALA A 476 -13.44 63.73 -13.58
N ILE A 477 -13.99 64.53 -14.51
CA ILE A 477 -13.86 64.31 -15.95
C ILE A 477 -12.40 64.39 -16.40
N TYR A 478 -11.66 65.37 -15.88
CA TYR A 478 -10.22 65.50 -16.16
C TYR A 478 -9.41 64.27 -15.69
N THR A 479 -9.74 63.70 -14.53
CA THR A 479 -9.09 62.48 -14.05
C THR A 479 -9.49 61.25 -14.87
N PHE A 480 -10.74 61.20 -15.36
CA PHE A 480 -11.19 60.14 -16.26
C PHE A 480 -10.40 60.16 -17.57
N ASP A 481 -10.23 61.32 -18.20
CA ASP A 481 -9.43 61.47 -19.44
C ASP A 481 -8.01 60.92 -19.25
N LEU A 482 -7.38 61.26 -18.13
CA LEU A 482 -6.01 60.82 -17.84
C LEU A 482 -5.89 59.31 -17.55
N VAL A 483 -6.86 58.71 -16.86
CA VAL A 483 -6.75 57.32 -16.36
C VAL A 483 -7.36 56.31 -17.32
N LEU A 484 -8.36 56.68 -18.12
CA LEU A 484 -9.05 55.81 -19.07
C LEU A 484 -8.60 56.11 -20.52
N PRO A 485 -7.56 55.43 -21.03
CA PRO A 485 -6.93 55.78 -22.31
C PRO A 485 -7.81 55.59 -23.57
N LEU A 486 -9.04 55.09 -23.40
CA LEU A 486 -9.97 54.79 -24.49
C LEU A 486 -11.15 55.76 -24.55
N VAL A 487 -11.27 56.68 -23.59
CA VAL A 487 -12.39 57.61 -23.48
C VAL A 487 -11.84 59.01 -23.32
N ASP A 488 -12.21 59.89 -24.24
CA ASP A 488 -11.82 61.30 -24.24
C ASP A 488 -13.06 62.18 -24.07
N PHE A 489 -13.12 62.93 -22.98
CA PHE A 489 -14.15 63.91 -22.66
C PHE A 489 -13.67 65.36 -22.90
N GLY A 490 -12.45 65.56 -23.43
CA GLY A 490 -11.92 66.84 -23.89
C GLY A 490 -11.41 67.80 -22.81
N GLN A 491 -11.30 67.37 -21.54
CA GLN A 491 -10.74 68.22 -20.48
C GLN A 491 -9.21 68.13 -20.43
N GLU A 492 -8.61 67.01 -20.82
CA GLU A 492 -7.14 66.86 -20.90
C GLU A 492 -6.51 67.90 -21.85
N GLU A 493 -7.10 68.11 -23.04
CA GLU A 493 -6.60 69.08 -24.02
C GLU A 493 -6.81 70.53 -23.59
N ALA A 494 -7.85 70.79 -22.80
CA ALA A 494 -8.22 72.14 -22.36
C ALA A 494 -7.41 72.64 -21.15
N PHE A 495 -6.82 71.74 -20.35
CA PHE A 495 -6.14 72.09 -19.10
C PHE A 495 -4.75 71.45 -18.98
N SER A 496 -3.73 72.29 -18.77
CA SER A 496 -2.34 71.85 -18.65
C SER A 496 -1.85 71.95 -17.18
N PRO A 497 -1.45 70.82 -16.57
CA PRO A 497 -0.88 70.83 -15.22
C PRO A 497 0.57 71.33 -15.31
N ARG A 498 0.95 72.30 -14.45
CA ARG A 498 2.29 72.88 -14.41
C ARG A 498 3.07 72.47 -13.16
N GLY A 499 4.39 72.40 -13.26
CA GLY A 499 5.27 72.05 -12.14
C GLY A 499 5.11 70.60 -11.68
N GLY A 500 5.03 70.35 -10.37
CA GLY A 500 4.90 69.00 -9.81
C GLY A 500 3.64 68.23 -10.26
N LEU A 501 2.56 68.94 -10.61
CA LEU A 501 1.32 68.34 -11.10
C LEU A 501 1.47 67.68 -12.47
N GLN A 502 2.42 68.12 -13.29
CA GLN A 502 2.70 67.52 -14.61
C GLN A 502 3.20 66.09 -14.47
N TRP A 503 4.11 65.85 -13.52
CA TRP A 503 4.60 64.52 -13.21
C TRP A 503 3.50 63.64 -12.62
N ALA A 504 2.63 64.20 -11.77
CA ALA A 504 1.51 63.46 -11.21
C ALA A 504 0.50 63.02 -12.29
N ALA A 505 0.18 63.90 -13.25
CA ALA A 505 -0.67 63.57 -14.40
C ALA A 505 -0.03 62.47 -15.27
N ALA A 506 1.27 62.58 -15.58
CA ALA A 506 1.99 61.56 -16.33
C ALA A 506 2.01 60.18 -15.63
N VAL A 507 2.13 60.17 -14.29
CA VAL A 507 2.05 58.93 -13.50
C VAL A 507 0.65 58.32 -13.56
N LEU A 508 -0.42 59.13 -13.47
CA LEU A 508 -1.80 58.65 -13.60
C LEU A 508 -2.06 58.02 -14.97
N VAL A 509 -1.58 58.64 -16.05
CA VAL A 509 -1.66 58.10 -17.42
C VAL A 509 -0.93 56.76 -17.53
N CYS A 510 0.31 56.68 -17.05
CA CYS A 510 1.09 55.44 -17.04
C CYS A 510 0.40 54.31 -16.25
N LEU A 511 -0.15 54.63 -15.08
CA LEU A 511 -0.90 53.67 -14.26
C LEU A 511 -2.19 53.21 -14.94
N GLY A 512 -2.91 54.12 -15.59
CA GLY A 512 -4.11 53.84 -16.39
C GLY A 512 -3.83 52.83 -17.50
N TRP A 513 -2.79 53.06 -18.32
CA TRP A 513 -2.35 52.13 -19.36
C TRP A 513 -1.91 50.77 -18.80
N LEU A 514 -1.20 50.74 -17.68
CA LEU A 514 -0.76 49.50 -17.04
C LEU A 514 -1.94 48.67 -16.51
N LEU A 515 -2.96 49.32 -15.93
CA LEU A 515 -4.19 48.66 -15.50
C LEU A 515 -5.04 48.18 -16.68
N ALA A 516 -5.18 49.00 -17.73
CA ALA A 516 -5.95 48.65 -18.92
C ALA A 516 -5.36 47.41 -19.62
N THR A 517 -4.04 47.39 -19.82
CA THR A 517 -3.35 46.25 -20.47
C THR A 517 -3.43 44.97 -19.63
N THR A 518 -3.31 45.07 -18.31
CA THR A 518 -3.43 43.90 -17.41
C THR A 518 -4.87 43.39 -17.29
N ALA A 519 -5.87 44.28 -17.27
CA ALA A 519 -7.28 43.92 -17.30
C ALA A 519 -7.68 43.25 -18.62
N ALA A 520 -7.23 43.79 -19.77
CA ALA A 520 -7.46 43.19 -21.08
C ALA A 520 -6.84 41.80 -21.20
N ALA A 521 -5.62 41.61 -20.71
CA ALA A 521 -4.97 40.29 -20.66
C ALA A 521 -5.71 39.29 -19.74
N GLY A 522 -6.28 39.78 -18.64
CA GLY A 522 -7.13 38.99 -17.74
C GLY A 522 -8.46 38.59 -18.38
N ALA A 523 -9.17 39.55 -18.98
CA ALA A 523 -10.45 39.36 -19.65
C ALA A 523 -10.37 38.39 -20.84
N ASN A 524 -9.29 38.48 -21.62
CA ASN A 524 -9.07 37.58 -22.76
C ASN A 524 -8.85 36.12 -22.30
N ARG A 525 -8.27 35.89 -21.10
CA ARG A 525 -8.15 34.55 -20.52
C ARG A 525 -9.47 33.98 -19.98
N THR A 526 -10.39 34.85 -19.55
CA THR A 526 -11.74 34.42 -19.14
C THR A 526 -12.65 34.16 -20.33
N LEU A 527 -12.53 34.93 -21.41
CA LEU A 527 -13.33 34.77 -22.64
C LEU A 527 -12.90 33.58 -23.51
N ARG A 528 -11.62 33.21 -23.52
CA ARG A 528 -11.14 31.98 -24.20
C ARG A 528 -11.55 30.66 -23.51
N ARG A 529 -12.32 30.71 -22.42
CA ARG A 529 -12.72 29.55 -21.61
C ARG A 529 -14.24 29.39 -21.46
N SER A 530 -15.04 30.18 -22.19
CA SER A 530 -16.48 29.96 -22.36
C SER A 530 -16.75 29.15 -23.61
#